data_AF-A0A838WB78-F1
#
_entry.id   AF-A0A838WB78-F1
#
_cell.length_a   1.000
_cell.length_b   1.000
_cell.length_c   1.000
_cell.angle_alpha   90.00
_cell.angle_beta   90.00
_cell.angle_gamma   90.00
#
_symmetry.space_group_name_H-M   'P 1'
#
loop_
_entity.id
_entity.type
_entity.pdbx_description
1 polymer ?
#
loop_
_entity_poly.entity_id
_entity_poly.type
_entity_poly.pdbx_seq_one_letter_code
_entity_poly.pdbx_strand_id
1 'polypeptide(L)'
;MVLCAVGLTACERAPLATAFEDDPVALSTTGSGGVAVSNLRVASGKSYKAVQNGTLGGAVRMTDRSFTLSSSIPNEVQGLTLIRTANDDKNASPGSTSFFSFDVDRDVTIYVAHDNRVPRPSWLSGFANTGLNLVDTDGQSRGFRLFKKNFSKGRVTLGSNVATTVSDASMYSVLVKPRETSTGTTAEVTVANLRVASGKSYHTVQNGTLGGAVRMTDRSYTLSSSIPNEVQGLTLIRTANDDKNASPGSTSFLSFDVDRDVTIYVAHDNRVPRPSWLSGFANTGLNLVDTDGQSRGFRLFKKNFSKGRITLGSNVSTTVSDASMYSVLVKPREVSTGTTPPVNSVTECASPRREWIWCDDFEQDRLAGYFEHNARNGGFVRAAGVGRDGSQGMRARWQAGQQEAGSLKLAFGKTPHRYFRPVDAGTTKYRTIYWRMYVRTGPGWTGGGGFKLSRATSMVSSSWSQAMIAHVWTGGRANEYLLIDPASGTDTRGRLTTTKYNDFSNLRWLGKAKGNTLLFSGDNLGKWHCVEAHTRLNDSGQSNGEFRMWINGSLDAERTGLNWVGSYSDYGINAVFFENYWNGGAPKAQERYFDNLVVSTKRIGC
;
A
#
# COMPACT_ATOMS: atom_id res chain seq x y z
N MET A 1 -66.15 -30.74 -22.34
CA MET A 1 -64.83 -31.18 -21.82
C MET A 1 -64.24 -29.97 -21.10
N VAL A 2 -64.80 -29.46 -19.99
CA VAL A 2 -64.86 -30.01 -18.61
C VAL A 2 -63.44 -30.30 -18.10
N LEU A 3 -62.87 -29.64 -17.08
CA LEU A 3 -63.47 -28.95 -15.93
C LEU A 3 -62.56 -27.82 -15.40
N CYS A 4 -63.19 -26.74 -14.94
CA CYS A 4 -62.64 -25.62 -14.18
C CYS A 4 -63.24 -25.68 -12.76
N ALA A 5 -62.46 -25.39 -11.72
CA ALA A 5 -62.89 -25.07 -10.34
C ALA A 5 -61.65 -24.51 -9.61
N VAL A 6 -61.45 -23.20 -9.38
CA VAL A 6 -62.12 -22.22 -8.50
C VAL A 6 -62.28 -22.68 -7.04
N GLY A 7 -61.58 -21.98 -6.14
CA GLY A 7 -61.80 -21.95 -4.70
C GLY A 7 -61.07 -20.76 -4.07
N LEU A 8 -61.76 -19.62 -3.96
CA LEU A 8 -61.34 -18.42 -3.22
C LEU A 8 -61.40 -18.65 -1.71
N THR A 9 -60.45 -18.07 -0.97
CA THR A 9 -60.77 -17.38 0.30
C THR A 9 -59.82 -16.20 0.50
N ALA A 10 -60.34 -15.15 1.14
CA ALA A 10 -59.93 -13.77 1.02
C ALA A 10 -59.03 -13.28 2.17
N CYS A 11 -58.34 -12.17 1.87
CA CYS A 11 -58.07 -11.01 2.73
C CYS A 11 -57.51 -11.23 4.15
N GLU A 12 -56.24 -10.85 4.34
CA GLU A 12 -55.85 -9.99 5.46
C GLU A 12 -54.65 -9.12 5.05
N ARG A 13 -54.74 -7.81 5.37
CA ARG A 13 -53.69 -6.80 5.17
C ARG A 13 -52.99 -6.54 6.51
N ALA A 14 -51.68 -6.28 6.40
CA ALA A 14 -50.78 -5.51 7.29
C ALA A 14 -50.00 -6.27 8.39
N PRO A 15 -48.83 -5.78 8.85
CA PRO A 15 -48.09 -4.57 8.44
C PRO A 15 -46.63 -4.79 8.00
N LEU A 16 -46.06 -3.72 7.43
CA LEU A 16 -44.63 -3.46 7.29
C LEU A 16 -43.92 -3.43 8.66
N ALA A 17 -42.68 -3.94 8.68
CA ALA A 17 -41.50 -3.44 9.41
C ALA A 17 -40.67 -4.53 10.13
N THR A 18 -39.35 -4.45 9.85
CA THR A 18 -38.18 -4.79 10.68
C THR A 18 -37.85 -6.25 10.99
N ALA A 19 -36.82 -6.76 10.31
CA ALA A 19 -35.55 -7.14 10.93
C ALA A 19 -34.48 -7.37 9.84
N PHE A 20 -33.72 -6.33 9.51
CA PHE A 20 -32.40 -6.48 8.90
C PHE A 20 -31.41 -6.66 10.05
N GLU A 21 -31.12 -7.90 10.42
CA GLU A 21 -29.95 -8.22 11.23
C GLU A 21 -29.02 -9.11 10.41
N ASP A 22 -28.04 -8.46 9.77
CA ASP A 22 -26.77 -9.09 9.42
C ASP A 22 -25.69 -8.23 10.07
N ASP A 23 -25.29 -8.62 11.27
CA ASP A 23 -24.22 -8.00 12.06
C ASP A 23 -22.84 -8.41 11.52
N PRO A 24 -21.99 -7.47 11.04
CA PRO A 24 -20.59 -7.76 10.81
C PRO A 24 -19.82 -7.55 12.12
N VAL A 25 -19.62 -8.66 12.85
CA VAL A 25 -18.74 -8.78 14.03
C VAL A 25 -17.43 -8.02 13.82
N ALA A 26 -17.12 -7.16 14.79
CA ALA A 26 -15.92 -6.33 14.86
C ALA A 26 -14.66 -7.20 14.91
N LEU A 27 -13.79 -7.04 13.91
CA LEU A 27 -12.44 -7.58 13.88
C LEU A 27 -11.45 -6.45 14.01
N SER A 28 -10.76 -6.41 15.16
CA SER A 28 -9.64 -5.50 15.40
C SER A 28 -8.44 -5.95 14.55
N THR A 29 -8.09 -5.18 13.54
CA THR A 29 -6.87 -5.38 12.74
C THR A 29 -6.02 -4.11 12.79
N THR A 30 -4.88 -4.19 13.47
CA THR A 30 -3.84 -3.15 13.44
C THR A 30 -2.96 -3.35 12.20
N GLY A 31 -3.30 -2.66 11.10
CA GLY A 31 -2.47 -2.47 9.91
C GLY A 31 -1.95 -1.03 9.83
N SER A 32 -0.65 -0.89 9.64
CA SER A 32 0.16 0.34 9.75
C SER A 32 -0.24 1.46 8.78
N GLY A 33 -1.28 2.23 9.15
CA GLY A 33 -1.70 3.49 8.54
C GLY A 33 -3.03 4.01 9.12
N GLY A 34 -3.93 3.09 9.50
CA GLY A 34 -5.17 3.43 10.20
C GLY A 34 -4.98 3.58 11.71
N VAL A 35 -5.58 4.59 12.32
CA VAL A 35 -5.63 4.72 13.78
C VAL A 35 -6.52 3.63 14.35
N ALA A 36 -6.06 2.94 15.39
CA ALA A 36 -6.91 2.00 16.12
C ALA A 36 -7.91 2.79 16.98
N VAL A 37 -9.19 2.55 16.75
CA VAL A 37 -10.31 3.12 17.51
C VAL A 37 -10.93 2.00 18.32
N SER A 38 -11.01 2.15 19.63
CA SER A 38 -11.57 1.17 20.56
C SER A 38 -12.51 1.81 21.57
N ASN A 39 -13.15 1.00 22.42
CA ASN A 39 -14.01 1.47 23.51
C ASN A 39 -15.08 2.48 23.06
N LEU A 40 -15.62 2.24 21.88
CA LEU A 40 -16.63 3.08 21.28
C LEU A 40 -17.94 2.98 22.08
N ARG A 41 -18.47 4.11 22.53
CA ARG A 41 -19.70 4.22 23.33
C ARG A 41 -20.57 5.35 22.80
N VAL A 42 -21.84 5.05 22.53
CA VAL A 42 -22.85 6.00 22.05
C VAL A 42 -23.98 6.06 23.07
N ALA A 43 -24.38 7.27 23.49
CA ALA A 43 -25.39 7.45 24.53
C ALA A 43 -26.78 6.94 24.11
N SER A 44 -27.10 6.94 22.81
CA SER A 44 -28.37 6.39 22.29
C SER A 44 -28.43 4.87 22.27
N GLY A 45 -27.31 4.18 22.50
CA GLY A 45 -27.19 2.73 22.36
C GLY A 45 -27.11 2.23 20.91
N LYS A 46 -27.18 3.11 19.90
CA LYS A 46 -27.01 2.71 18.50
C LYS A 46 -25.57 2.32 18.17
N SER A 47 -25.41 1.44 17.19
CA SER A 47 -24.11 0.90 16.77
C SER A 47 -23.36 1.86 15.85
N TYR A 48 -22.17 2.31 16.26
CA TYR A 48 -21.20 2.99 15.39
C TYR A 48 -20.04 2.05 15.09
N LYS A 49 -19.39 2.26 13.95
CA LYS A 49 -18.31 1.37 13.50
C LYS A 49 -17.13 2.15 12.94
N ALA A 50 -15.95 1.93 13.51
CA ALA A 50 -14.71 2.41 12.92
C ALA A 50 -14.30 1.52 11.73
N VAL A 51 -13.98 2.14 10.61
CA VAL A 51 -13.59 1.50 9.35
C VAL A 51 -12.30 2.15 8.87
N GLN A 52 -11.21 1.38 8.87
CA GLN A 52 -9.92 1.84 8.32
C GLN A 52 -10.03 2.07 6.82
N ASN A 53 -9.33 3.08 6.30
CA ASN A 53 -9.43 3.53 4.91
C ASN A 53 -10.89 3.82 4.48
N GLY A 54 -11.73 4.21 5.43
CA GLY A 54 -13.18 4.38 5.25
C GLY A 54 -13.58 5.66 4.51
N THR A 55 -12.61 6.48 4.07
CA THR A 55 -12.85 7.74 3.34
C THR A 55 -12.32 7.70 1.91
N LEU A 56 -12.43 6.53 1.27
CA LEU A 56 -12.27 6.39 -0.18
C LEU A 56 -13.61 6.68 -0.87
N GLY A 57 -13.57 7.18 -2.11
CA GLY A 57 -14.78 7.38 -2.91
C GLY A 57 -15.59 6.08 -3.03
N GLY A 58 -16.90 6.16 -2.83
CA GLY A 58 -17.81 5.01 -2.80
C GLY A 58 -17.91 4.31 -1.44
N ALA A 59 -17.19 4.74 -0.41
CA ALA A 59 -17.33 4.16 0.93
C ALA A 59 -18.67 4.55 1.58
N VAL A 60 -19.36 3.57 2.18
CA VAL A 60 -20.57 3.80 2.97
C VAL A 60 -20.23 4.65 4.19
N ARG A 61 -20.99 5.73 4.42
CA ARG A 61 -20.72 6.67 5.51
C ARG A 61 -21.42 6.33 6.82
N MET A 62 -22.63 5.78 6.74
CA MET A 62 -23.48 5.54 7.90
C MET A 62 -23.62 4.04 8.20
N THR A 63 -24.01 3.68 9.41
CA THR A 63 -24.30 2.28 9.77
C THR A 63 -25.72 1.86 9.38
N ASP A 64 -26.64 2.80 9.22
CA ASP A 64 -28.08 2.58 9.02
C ASP A 64 -28.62 3.20 7.72
N ARG A 65 -27.74 3.66 6.82
CA ARG A 65 -28.09 4.20 5.49
C ARG A 65 -27.08 3.72 4.44
N SER A 66 -27.55 3.60 3.20
CA SER A 66 -26.73 3.17 2.06
C SER A 66 -25.94 4.30 1.38
N PHE A 67 -26.02 5.52 1.90
CA PHE A 67 -25.32 6.67 1.31
C PHE A 67 -23.80 6.48 1.33
N THR A 68 -23.18 6.69 0.18
CA THR A 68 -21.74 6.60 0.02
C THR A 68 -21.12 7.97 -0.13
N LEU A 69 -19.84 8.06 0.21
CA LEU A 69 -19.01 9.22 -0.06
C LEU A 69 -18.82 9.39 -1.57
N SER A 70 -18.93 10.62 -2.08
CA SER A 70 -18.69 10.90 -3.50
C SER A 70 -17.24 10.61 -3.89
N SER A 71 -16.95 10.57 -5.19
CA SER A 71 -15.56 10.40 -5.67
C SER A 71 -14.68 11.63 -5.38
N SER A 72 -15.26 12.78 -5.05
CA SER A 72 -14.58 14.06 -4.80
C SER A 72 -14.29 14.28 -3.32
N ILE A 73 -13.46 13.42 -2.73
CA ILE A 73 -13.03 13.54 -1.31
C ILE A 73 -11.84 14.49 -1.20
N PRO A 74 -11.84 15.47 -0.27
CA PRO A 74 -10.69 16.33 -0.06
C PRO A 74 -9.46 15.52 0.36
N ASN A 75 -8.32 15.78 -0.29
CA ASN A 75 -7.08 15.04 -0.07
C ASN A 75 -6.63 15.00 1.40
N GLU A 76 -6.92 16.04 2.19
CA GLU A 76 -6.58 16.10 3.63
C GLU A 76 -7.18 14.93 4.42
N VAL A 77 -8.32 14.40 3.94
CA VAL A 77 -9.12 13.41 4.64
C VAL A 77 -9.36 12.12 3.84
N GLN A 78 -8.65 11.91 2.73
CA GLN A 78 -8.76 10.69 1.93
C GLN A 78 -8.02 9.51 2.60
N GLY A 79 -8.62 8.31 2.55
CA GLY A 79 -8.01 7.09 3.08
C GLY A 79 -7.86 7.03 4.62
N LEU A 80 -8.54 7.91 5.37
CA LEU A 80 -8.53 7.92 6.83
C LEU A 80 -9.43 6.84 7.42
N THR A 81 -9.24 6.55 8.72
CA THR A 81 -10.23 5.78 9.48
C THR A 81 -11.51 6.61 9.60
N LEU A 82 -12.63 6.07 9.09
CA LEU A 82 -13.96 6.65 9.23
C LEU A 82 -14.71 5.95 10.36
N ILE A 83 -15.22 6.70 11.33
CA ILE A 83 -16.24 6.20 12.24
C ILE A 83 -17.59 6.45 11.58
N ARG A 84 -18.21 5.36 11.11
CA ARG A 84 -19.57 5.35 10.60
C ARG A 84 -20.53 5.55 11.74
N THR A 85 -21.34 6.60 11.65
CA THR A 85 -22.37 6.96 12.61
C THR A 85 -23.73 6.42 12.16
N ALA A 86 -24.67 6.25 13.08
CA ALA A 86 -26.06 5.99 12.73
C ALA A 86 -26.74 7.33 12.38
N ASN A 87 -27.33 7.44 11.19
CA ASN A 87 -28.04 8.64 10.76
C ASN A 87 -29.31 8.93 11.58
N ASP A 88 -29.90 7.89 12.17
CA ASP A 88 -31.03 8.06 13.09
C ASP A 88 -30.67 8.84 14.37
N ASP A 89 -29.39 8.94 14.75
CA ASP A 89 -28.96 9.74 15.89
C ASP A 89 -28.96 11.26 15.62
N LYS A 90 -29.35 11.71 14.42
CA LYS A 90 -29.35 13.12 14.03
C LYS A 90 -30.04 14.07 15.03
N ASN A 91 -31.01 13.58 15.81
CA ASN A 91 -31.75 14.31 16.85
C ASN A 91 -31.59 13.68 18.25
N ALA A 92 -30.64 12.77 18.44
CA ALA A 92 -30.45 12.10 19.73
C ALA A 92 -29.77 13.04 20.74
N SER A 93 -30.33 13.11 21.96
CA SER A 93 -29.82 13.91 23.09
C SER A 93 -29.42 15.36 22.74
N PRO A 94 -30.31 16.19 22.15
CA PRO A 94 -29.95 17.54 21.72
C PRO A 94 -29.30 18.37 22.83
N GLY A 95 -28.22 19.07 22.50
CA GLY A 95 -27.44 19.89 23.44
C GLY A 95 -26.41 19.14 24.29
N SER A 96 -26.34 17.81 24.24
CA SER A 96 -25.37 17.04 25.01
C SER A 96 -23.93 17.31 24.55
N THR A 97 -23.00 17.48 25.50
CA THR A 97 -21.56 17.61 25.24
C THR A 97 -20.80 16.28 25.31
N SER A 98 -21.47 15.19 25.69
CA SER A 98 -20.89 13.87 25.91
C SER A 98 -21.80 12.77 25.34
N PHE A 99 -22.11 12.88 24.06
CA PHE A 99 -23.01 11.96 23.37
C PHE A 99 -22.29 10.69 22.91
N PHE A 100 -21.03 10.82 22.48
CA PHE A 100 -20.27 9.75 21.85
C PHE A 100 -18.81 9.80 22.28
N SER A 101 -18.21 8.65 22.63
CA SER A 101 -16.80 8.57 23.01
C SER A 101 -16.10 7.33 22.44
N PHE A 102 -14.79 7.42 22.25
CA PHE A 102 -13.93 6.33 21.80
C PHE A 102 -12.48 6.58 22.24
N ASP A 103 -11.69 5.52 22.29
CA ASP A 103 -10.26 5.60 22.62
C ASP A 103 -9.42 5.49 21.35
N VAL A 104 -8.34 6.26 21.27
CA VAL A 104 -7.33 6.20 20.21
C VAL A 104 -5.97 5.75 20.75
N ASP A 105 -5.23 4.98 19.95
CA ASP A 105 -3.98 4.34 20.37
C ASP A 105 -2.73 5.24 20.29
N ARG A 106 -2.87 6.43 19.70
CA ARG A 106 -1.79 7.41 19.46
C ARG A 106 -2.35 8.83 19.38
N ASP A 107 -1.48 9.82 19.25
CA ASP A 107 -1.90 11.20 18.96
C ASP A 107 -2.59 11.27 17.59
N VAL A 108 -3.68 12.05 17.51
CA VAL A 108 -4.54 12.11 16.31
C VAL A 108 -5.06 13.50 16.03
N THR A 109 -5.39 13.74 14.77
CA THR A 109 -6.26 14.83 14.34
C THR A 109 -7.62 14.21 14.03
N ILE A 110 -8.64 14.65 14.75
CA ILE A 110 -10.03 14.26 14.52
C ILE A 110 -10.68 15.31 13.63
N TYR A 111 -11.31 14.86 12.56
CA TYR A 111 -12.22 15.67 11.74
C TYR A 111 -13.66 15.28 12.04
N VAL A 112 -14.51 16.28 12.18
CA VAL A 112 -15.97 16.15 12.26
C VAL A 112 -16.54 16.74 10.97
N ALA A 113 -17.18 15.91 10.16
CA ALA A 113 -17.92 16.32 8.98
C ALA A 113 -19.37 16.57 9.37
N HIS A 114 -19.70 17.83 9.64
CA HIS A 114 -21.01 18.26 10.17
C HIS A 114 -21.90 18.83 9.06
N ASP A 115 -23.16 18.44 9.06
CA ASP A 115 -24.12 18.75 8.00
C ASP A 115 -24.35 20.27 7.86
N ASN A 116 -24.22 20.79 6.63
CA ASN A 116 -24.32 22.23 6.36
C ASN A 116 -25.71 22.83 6.58
N ARG A 117 -26.75 22.00 6.74
CA ARG A 117 -28.14 22.46 6.92
C ARG A 117 -28.46 22.83 8.36
N VAL A 118 -27.68 22.37 9.34
CA VAL A 118 -27.96 22.56 10.76
C VAL A 118 -26.99 23.53 11.43
N PRO A 119 -27.44 24.28 12.45
CA PRO A 119 -26.55 25.13 13.23
C PRO A 119 -25.42 24.33 13.91
N ARG A 120 -24.22 24.90 13.92
CA ARG A 120 -23.06 24.30 14.58
C ARG A 120 -23.31 24.17 16.10
N PRO A 121 -23.21 22.96 16.69
CA PRO A 121 -23.40 22.79 18.13
C PRO A 121 -22.22 23.38 18.93
N SER A 122 -22.49 23.82 20.16
CA SER A 122 -21.52 24.54 21.00
C SER A 122 -20.24 23.76 21.29
N TRP A 123 -20.32 22.44 21.52
CA TRP A 123 -19.15 21.59 21.74
C TRP A 123 -18.19 21.57 20.55
N LEU A 124 -18.71 21.79 19.33
CA LEU A 124 -17.90 21.78 18.12
C LEU A 124 -17.10 23.09 17.99
N SER A 125 -17.43 24.17 18.71
CA SER A 125 -16.74 25.47 18.64
C SER A 125 -15.22 25.38 18.83
N GLY A 126 -14.74 24.43 19.66
CA GLY A 126 -13.33 24.19 19.90
C GLY A 126 -12.56 23.48 18.77
N PHE A 127 -13.23 23.20 17.64
CA PHE A 127 -12.61 22.66 16.43
C PHE A 127 -12.35 23.77 15.40
N ALA A 128 -11.23 23.74 14.70
CA ALA A 128 -10.94 24.67 13.61
C ALA A 128 -11.73 24.28 12.36
N ASN A 129 -12.44 25.23 11.75
CA ASN A 129 -13.07 25.02 10.44
C ASN A 129 -11.98 24.89 9.36
N THR A 130 -12.00 23.84 8.55
CA THR A 130 -10.98 23.63 7.51
C THR A 130 -11.30 24.35 6.20
N GLY A 131 -12.54 24.84 6.03
CA GLY A 131 -13.04 25.36 4.76
C GLY A 131 -13.39 24.27 3.73
N LEU A 132 -13.18 23.00 4.06
CA LEU A 132 -13.46 21.86 3.17
C LEU A 132 -14.83 21.22 3.47
N ASN A 133 -15.39 20.53 2.48
CA ASN A 133 -16.62 19.74 2.64
C ASN A 133 -16.40 18.28 2.23
N LEU A 134 -17.05 17.36 2.94
CA LEU A 134 -17.36 16.03 2.41
C LEU A 134 -18.72 16.06 1.71
N VAL A 135 -18.85 15.31 0.62
CA VAL A 135 -20.08 15.19 -0.16
C VAL A 135 -20.46 13.72 -0.25
N ASP A 136 -21.75 13.42 -0.15
CA ASP A 136 -22.31 12.07 -0.28
C ASP A 136 -23.25 11.95 -1.48
N THR A 137 -23.72 10.72 -1.71
CA THR A 137 -24.66 10.39 -2.79
C THR A 137 -26.13 10.63 -2.44
N ASP A 138 -26.45 11.09 -1.23
CA ASP A 138 -27.84 11.38 -0.81
C ASP A 138 -28.42 12.56 -1.60
N GLY A 139 -27.56 13.48 -2.08
CA GLY A 139 -27.96 14.64 -2.89
C GLY A 139 -28.73 15.73 -2.12
N GLN A 140 -29.33 15.41 -0.97
CA GLN A 140 -30.09 16.32 -0.11
C GLN A 140 -29.22 17.05 0.93
N SER A 141 -28.07 16.49 1.28
CA SER A 141 -27.26 16.88 2.45
C SER A 141 -26.58 18.25 2.37
N ARG A 142 -26.56 18.92 1.20
CA ARG A 142 -25.79 20.17 0.93
C ARG A 142 -24.31 20.10 1.36
N GLY A 143 -23.76 18.90 1.49
CA GLY A 143 -22.40 18.64 1.95
C GLY A 143 -22.21 18.80 3.47
N PHE A 144 -21.07 18.32 3.95
CA PHE A 144 -20.71 18.26 5.36
C PHE A 144 -19.41 19.03 5.58
N ARG A 145 -19.49 20.17 6.26
CA ARG A 145 -18.31 20.99 6.56
C ARG A 145 -17.39 20.28 7.53
N LEU A 146 -16.09 20.28 7.20
CA LEU A 146 -15.06 19.63 8.00
C LEU A 146 -14.52 20.58 9.06
N PHE A 147 -14.55 20.11 10.31
CA PHE A 147 -13.95 20.78 11.46
C PHE A 147 -12.90 19.87 12.07
N LYS A 148 -11.72 20.38 12.39
CA LYS A 148 -10.60 19.56 12.91
C LYS A 148 -10.11 20.00 14.28
N LYS A 149 -9.69 19.03 15.10
CA LYS A 149 -9.02 19.28 16.39
C LYS A 149 -8.03 18.16 16.68
N ASN A 150 -6.92 18.51 17.33
CA ASN A 150 -5.92 17.54 17.76
C ASN A 150 -6.29 16.95 19.12
N PHE A 151 -6.04 15.65 19.27
CA PHE A 151 -6.18 14.91 20.52
C PHE A 151 -4.91 14.11 20.76
N SER A 152 -4.48 14.02 22.01
CA SER A 152 -3.45 13.05 22.39
C SER A 152 -4.03 11.64 22.43
N LYS A 153 -3.16 10.63 22.44
CA LYS A 153 -3.53 9.25 22.76
C LYS A 153 -4.48 9.18 23.95
N GLY A 154 -5.55 8.39 23.86
CA GLY A 154 -6.52 8.21 24.94
C GLY A 154 -7.95 8.49 24.51
N ARG A 155 -8.80 8.85 25.47
CA ARG A 155 -10.24 9.02 25.25
C ARG A 155 -10.57 10.32 24.54
N VAL A 156 -11.37 10.22 23.47
CA VAL A 156 -12.03 11.31 22.77
C VAL A 156 -13.52 11.28 23.10
N THR A 157 -14.12 12.43 23.40
CA THR A 157 -15.56 12.59 23.65
C THR A 157 -16.11 13.72 22.79
N LEU A 158 -17.21 13.46 22.09
CA LEU A 158 -17.92 14.37 21.20
C LEU A 158 -19.39 14.52 21.64
N GLY A 159 -19.98 15.67 21.36
CA GLY A 159 -21.37 15.98 21.73
C GLY A 159 -22.40 15.59 20.67
N SER A 160 -23.67 15.89 20.93
CA SER A 160 -24.79 15.59 20.04
C SER A 160 -24.73 16.37 18.73
N ASN A 161 -25.40 15.87 17.68
CA ASN A 161 -25.39 16.51 16.37
C ASN A 161 -25.96 17.94 16.35
N VAL A 162 -27.00 18.15 17.17
CA VAL A 162 -27.79 19.39 17.22
C VAL A 162 -27.97 19.85 18.66
N ALA A 163 -28.18 21.15 18.85
CA ALA A 163 -28.50 21.75 20.15
C ALA A 163 -29.99 21.60 20.51
N THR A 164 -30.86 21.61 19.50
CA THR A 164 -32.31 21.40 19.60
C THR A 164 -32.75 20.51 18.44
N THR A 165 -33.87 19.80 18.59
CA THR A 165 -34.43 18.94 17.52
C THR A 165 -34.67 19.72 16.23
N VAL A 166 -34.31 19.12 15.09
CA VAL A 166 -34.51 19.69 13.75
C VAL A 166 -35.28 18.74 12.84
N SER A 167 -35.97 19.29 11.84
CA SER A 167 -36.79 18.52 10.90
C SER A 167 -35.98 17.86 9.78
N ASP A 168 -34.87 18.49 9.34
CA ASP A 168 -34.04 17.99 8.26
C ASP A 168 -32.54 18.10 8.59
N ALA A 169 -31.90 16.94 8.74
CA ALA A 169 -30.49 16.82 9.05
C ALA A 169 -30.00 15.39 8.77
N SER A 170 -28.69 15.26 8.62
CA SER A 170 -27.97 14.00 8.73
C SER A 170 -27.04 14.05 9.95
N MET A 171 -26.72 12.88 10.51
CA MET A 171 -25.73 12.76 11.58
C MET A 171 -24.33 13.13 11.04
N TYR A 172 -23.49 13.80 11.85
CA TYR A 172 -22.11 14.07 11.46
C TYR A 172 -21.30 12.78 11.33
N SER A 173 -20.22 12.80 10.56
CA SER A 173 -19.23 11.70 10.52
C SER A 173 -17.91 12.09 11.15
N VAL A 174 -17.18 11.11 11.69
CA VAL A 174 -15.90 11.35 12.37
C VAL A 174 -14.78 10.66 11.61
N LEU A 175 -13.73 11.40 11.27
CA LEU A 175 -12.56 10.89 10.55
C LEU A 175 -11.34 11.03 11.45
N VAL A 176 -10.52 9.99 11.50
CA VAL A 176 -9.39 9.89 12.43
C VAL A 176 -8.10 9.79 11.63
N LYS A 177 -7.28 10.84 11.72
CA LYS A 177 -5.95 10.90 11.09
C LYS A 177 -4.87 10.73 12.17
N PRO A 178 -3.88 9.83 11.99
CA PRO A 178 -2.72 9.81 12.88
C PRO A 178 -2.06 11.19 12.86
N ARG A 179 -1.75 11.76 14.03
CA ARG A 179 -0.74 12.81 14.08
C ARG A 179 0.60 12.14 13.95
N GLU A 180 1.36 12.54 12.96
CA GLU A 180 2.78 12.24 12.95
C GLU A 180 3.34 12.85 14.23
N THR A 181 3.89 12.00 15.10
CA THR A 181 4.73 12.48 16.18
C THR A 181 5.82 13.31 15.53
N SER A 182 6.10 14.49 16.07
CA SER A 182 7.26 15.30 15.71
C SER A 182 8.56 14.63 16.14
N THR A 183 8.77 13.41 15.69
CA THR A 183 10.05 12.72 15.64
C THR A 183 10.59 12.98 14.25
N GLY A 184 11.24 14.14 14.11
CA GLY A 184 11.78 14.64 12.86
C GLY A 184 10.74 15.41 12.04
N THR A 185 10.70 16.73 12.17
CA THR A 185 10.54 17.54 10.96
C THR A 185 11.63 17.03 10.03
N THR A 186 11.31 16.39 8.90
CA THR A 186 12.27 16.29 7.80
C THR A 186 12.74 17.71 7.59
N ALA A 187 13.96 18.03 8.03
CA ALA A 187 14.41 19.41 7.98
C ALA A 187 14.25 19.86 6.52
N GLU A 188 13.62 21.01 6.36
CA GLU A 188 13.17 21.45 5.04
C GLU A 188 14.37 21.60 4.10
N VAL A 189 14.22 21.14 2.85
CA VAL A 189 15.31 21.30 1.87
C VAL A 189 15.42 22.75 1.47
N THR A 190 16.60 23.35 1.72
CA THR A 190 16.87 24.71 1.29
C THR A 190 17.36 24.68 -0.14
N VAL A 191 16.66 25.41 -1.03
CA VAL A 191 17.10 25.67 -2.40
C VAL A 191 17.57 27.11 -2.47
N ALA A 192 18.86 27.31 -2.76
CA ALA A 192 19.50 28.60 -2.81
C ALA A 192 20.19 28.85 -4.17
N ASN A 193 20.66 30.07 -4.40
CA ASN A 193 21.43 30.44 -5.59
C ASN A 193 20.77 30.04 -6.92
N LEU A 194 19.43 30.12 -6.96
CA LEU A 194 18.63 29.80 -8.13
C LEU A 194 18.93 30.79 -9.27
N ARG A 195 19.45 30.29 -10.39
CA ARG A 195 19.80 31.07 -11.58
C ARG A 195 19.23 30.43 -12.83
N VAL A 196 18.62 31.26 -13.67
CA VAL A 196 18.01 30.87 -14.95
C VAL A 196 18.72 31.60 -16.08
N ALA A 197 19.14 30.88 -17.11
CA ALA A 197 19.91 31.45 -18.23
C ALA A 197 19.11 32.50 -19.03
N SER A 198 17.78 32.42 -19.02
CA SER A 198 16.89 33.42 -19.64
C SER A 198 16.82 34.75 -18.89
N GLY A 199 17.28 34.80 -17.64
CA GLY A 199 17.10 35.94 -16.74
C GLY A 199 15.70 36.07 -16.14
N LYS A 200 14.74 35.19 -16.48
CA LYS A 200 13.41 35.21 -15.86
C LYS A 200 13.46 34.77 -14.39
N SER A 201 12.48 35.25 -13.62
CA SER A 201 12.39 34.95 -12.19
C SER A 201 11.71 33.61 -11.93
N TYR A 202 12.46 32.68 -11.35
CA TYR A 202 11.95 31.44 -10.78
C TYR A 202 11.97 31.58 -9.26
N HIS A 203 11.07 30.91 -8.56
CA HIS A 203 11.07 30.89 -7.10
C HIS A 203 10.63 29.54 -6.55
N THR A 204 11.08 29.23 -5.35
CA THR A 204 10.76 28.00 -4.65
C THR A 204 9.49 28.17 -3.83
N VAL A 205 8.66 27.14 -3.81
CA VAL A 205 7.42 27.08 -3.03
C VAL A 205 7.40 25.77 -2.28
N GLN A 206 7.49 25.89 -0.96
CA GLN A 206 7.38 24.79 -0.02
C GLN A 206 5.97 24.21 -0.09
N ASN A 207 5.85 22.88 0.02
CA ASN A 207 4.58 22.18 -0.22
C ASN A 207 3.92 22.57 -1.57
N GLY A 208 4.72 22.97 -2.55
CA GLY A 208 4.26 23.52 -3.82
C GLY A 208 3.63 22.50 -4.77
N THR A 209 3.59 21.22 -4.38
CA THR A 209 2.93 20.14 -5.13
C THR A 209 1.71 19.58 -4.42
N LEU A 210 1.01 20.42 -3.65
CA LEU A 210 -0.36 20.13 -3.23
C LEU A 210 -1.34 20.44 -4.36
N GLY A 211 -2.46 19.71 -4.40
CA GLY A 211 -3.53 20.00 -5.36
C GLY A 211 -4.03 21.43 -5.20
N GLY A 212 -4.21 22.14 -6.32
CA GLY A 212 -4.55 23.56 -6.35
C GLY A 212 -3.37 24.52 -6.25
N ALA A 213 -2.13 24.03 -6.06
CA ALA A 213 -0.96 24.90 -6.07
C ALA A 213 -0.68 25.45 -7.48
N VAL A 214 -0.40 26.75 -7.59
CA VAL A 214 0.05 27.37 -8.84
C VAL A 214 1.38 26.77 -9.25
N ARG A 215 1.50 26.32 -10.51
CA ARG A 215 2.68 25.60 -11.00
C ARG A 215 3.76 26.53 -11.56
N MET A 216 3.35 27.64 -12.16
CA MET A 216 4.23 28.54 -12.92
C MET A 216 4.26 29.94 -12.33
N THR A 217 5.31 30.69 -12.60
CA THR A 217 5.44 32.08 -12.11
C THR A 217 4.63 33.08 -12.93
N ASP A 218 4.31 32.75 -14.18
CA ASP A 218 3.72 33.62 -15.19
C ASP A 218 2.39 33.08 -15.77
N ARG A 219 1.81 32.04 -15.15
CA ARG A 219 0.49 31.49 -15.51
C ARG A 219 -0.31 31.16 -14.26
N SER A 220 -1.64 31.28 -14.37
CA SER A 220 -2.58 31.00 -13.29
C SER A 220 -2.96 29.51 -13.16
N TYR A 221 -2.43 28.64 -14.01
CA TYR A 221 -2.72 27.21 -13.97
C TYR A 221 -2.25 26.58 -12.66
N THR A 222 -3.14 25.79 -12.07
CA THR A 222 -2.87 25.07 -10.82
C THR A 222 -2.71 23.59 -11.10
N LEU A 223 -1.97 22.90 -10.24
CA LEU A 223 -1.92 21.43 -10.27
C LEU A 223 -3.31 20.86 -9.94
N SER A 224 -3.69 19.78 -10.63
CA SER A 224 -4.95 19.08 -10.35
C SER A 224 -4.96 18.48 -8.94
N SER A 225 -6.15 18.08 -8.47
CA SER A 225 -6.29 17.41 -7.18
C SER A 225 -5.62 16.03 -7.13
N SER A 226 -5.36 15.40 -8.28
CA SER A 226 -4.78 14.06 -8.42
C SER A 226 -3.25 14.09 -8.50
N ILE A 227 -2.58 14.48 -7.42
CA ILE A 227 -1.11 14.44 -7.32
C ILE A 227 -0.64 13.03 -6.96
N PRO A 228 0.34 12.43 -7.65
CA PRO A 228 0.91 11.15 -7.23
C PRO A 228 1.53 11.25 -5.83
N ASN A 229 1.22 10.29 -4.96
CA ASN A 229 1.70 10.25 -3.56
C ASN A 229 3.23 10.42 -3.44
N GLU A 230 4.00 9.93 -4.42
CA GLU A 230 5.47 10.01 -4.42
C GLU A 230 6.00 11.46 -4.38
N VAL A 231 5.24 12.39 -4.97
CA VAL A 231 5.64 13.79 -5.17
C VAL A 231 4.71 14.80 -4.51
N GLN A 232 3.78 14.36 -3.66
CA GLN A 232 2.86 15.24 -2.96
C GLN A 232 3.57 16.02 -1.85
N GLY A 233 3.29 17.33 -1.74
CA GLY A 233 3.82 18.18 -0.67
C GLY A 233 5.32 18.49 -0.76
N LEU A 234 5.96 18.24 -1.91
CA LEU A 234 7.37 18.58 -2.13
C LEU A 234 7.58 20.07 -2.38
N THR A 235 8.81 20.54 -2.18
CA THR A 235 9.23 21.87 -2.63
C THR A 235 9.20 21.93 -4.15
N LEU A 236 8.43 22.85 -4.71
CA LEU A 236 8.33 23.12 -6.14
C LEU A 236 9.22 24.31 -6.49
N ILE A 237 10.09 24.18 -7.48
CA ILE A 237 10.67 25.34 -8.17
C ILE A 237 9.68 25.72 -9.26
N ARG A 238 8.95 26.81 -9.03
CA ARG A 238 8.02 27.37 -10.02
C ARG A 238 8.84 27.97 -11.16
N THR A 239 8.59 27.43 -12.34
CA THR A 239 9.25 27.86 -13.58
C THR A 239 8.37 28.88 -14.31
N ALA A 240 8.96 29.69 -15.18
CA ALA A 240 8.21 30.57 -16.07
C ALA A 240 7.84 29.79 -17.32
N ASN A 241 6.56 29.75 -17.68
CA ASN A 241 6.10 29.05 -18.87
C ASN A 241 6.57 29.71 -20.17
N ASP A 242 6.89 31.00 -20.15
CA ASP A 242 7.48 31.71 -21.28
C ASP A 242 8.89 31.19 -21.64
N ASP A 243 9.58 30.47 -20.73
CA ASP A 243 10.88 29.85 -20.99
C ASP A 243 10.80 28.52 -21.76
N LYS A 244 9.59 28.10 -22.17
CA LYS A 244 9.35 26.83 -22.90
C LYS A 244 10.26 26.59 -24.12
N ASN A 245 10.73 27.66 -24.77
CA ASN A 245 11.64 27.64 -25.93
C ASN A 245 12.95 28.40 -25.67
N ALA A 246 13.28 28.71 -24.42
CA ALA A 246 14.51 29.43 -24.11
C ALA A 246 15.74 28.52 -24.26
N SER A 247 16.76 29.03 -24.96
CA SER A 247 18.06 28.37 -25.20
C SER A 247 17.98 26.88 -25.61
N PRO A 248 17.27 26.51 -26.70
CA PRO A 248 17.09 25.11 -27.09
C PRO A 248 18.42 24.36 -27.22
N GLY A 249 18.48 23.15 -26.67
CA GLY A 249 19.68 22.30 -26.65
C GLY A 249 20.70 22.60 -25.55
N SER A 250 20.50 23.65 -24.75
CA SER A 250 21.42 23.98 -23.65
C SER A 250 21.41 22.92 -22.54
N THR A 251 22.59 22.55 -22.04
CA THR A 251 22.76 21.69 -20.86
C THR A 251 22.92 22.48 -19.56
N SER A 252 22.94 23.81 -19.63
CA SER A 252 23.16 24.71 -18.50
C SER A 252 22.13 25.85 -18.50
N PHE A 253 20.87 25.50 -18.32
CA PHE A 253 19.75 26.46 -18.35
C PHE A 253 19.31 26.90 -16.95
N LEU A 254 19.11 25.95 -16.04
CA LEU A 254 18.65 26.20 -14.67
C LEU A 254 19.68 25.66 -13.69
N SER A 255 20.15 26.47 -12.76
CA SER A 255 21.07 26.02 -11.69
C SER A 255 20.61 26.48 -10.32
N PHE A 256 20.85 25.67 -9.31
CA PHE A 256 20.55 25.99 -7.92
C PHE A 256 21.37 25.10 -6.99
N ASP A 257 21.53 25.54 -5.75
CA ASP A 257 22.25 24.81 -4.71
C ASP A 257 21.25 24.19 -3.72
N VAL A 258 21.50 22.95 -3.30
CA VAL A 258 20.73 22.27 -2.25
C VAL A 258 21.59 22.03 -1.01
N ASP A 259 21.00 22.17 0.17
CA ASP A 259 21.69 22.08 1.46
C ASP A 259 21.97 20.64 1.94
N ARG A 260 21.40 19.64 1.26
CA ARG A 260 21.49 18.21 1.59
C ARG A 260 21.32 17.33 0.35
N ASP A 261 21.44 16.03 0.53
CA ASP A 261 21.11 15.05 -0.50
C ASP A 261 19.61 15.12 -0.87
N VAL A 262 19.32 15.08 -2.17
CA VAL A 262 17.96 15.24 -2.69
C VAL A 262 17.66 14.25 -3.80
N THR A 263 16.39 13.96 -4.00
CA THR A 263 15.87 13.44 -5.26
C THR A 263 15.18 14.58 -6.00
N ILE A 264 15.68 14.88 -7.19
CA ILE A 264 15.07 15.86 -8.09
C ILE A 264 14.11 15.14 -9.03
N TYR A 265 12.88 15.62 -9.08
CA TYR A 265 11.91 15.25 -10.10
C TYR A 265 11.79 16.38 -11.12
N VAL A 266 11.76 16.02 -12.40
CA VAL A 266 11.45 16.90 -13.52
C VAL A 266 10.12 16.44 -14.11
N ALA A 267 9.11 17.29 -14.01
CA ALA A 267 7.82 17.08 -14.66
C ALA A 267 7.87 17.73 -16.06
N HIS A 268 8.07 16.92 -17.09
CA HIS A 268 8.31 17.36 -18.47
C HIS A 268 7.07 17.12 -19.34
N ASP A 269 6.72 18.10 -20.17
CA ASP A 269 5.48 18.12 -20.95
C ASP A 269 5.41 16.94 -21.93
N ASN A 270 4.32 16.16 -21.89
CA ASN A 270 4.16 14.96 -22.71
C ASN A 270 4.07 15.22 -24.22
N ARG A 271 3.88 16.48 -24.64
CA ARG A 271 3.74 16.86 -26.05
C ARG A 271 5.07 17.04 -26.76
N VAL A 272 6.15 17.29 -26.02
CA VAL A 272 7.45 17.63 -26.62
C VAL A 272 8.47 16.49 -26.47
N PRO A 273 9.40 16.34 -27.43
CA PRO A 273 10.46 15.36 -27.33
C PRO A 273 11.32 15.56 -26.08
N ARG A 274 11.70 14.46 -25.44
CA ARG A 274 12.59 14.45 -24.27
C ARG A 274 13.96 15.04 -24.66
N PRO A 275 14.44 16.12 -24.00
CA PRO A 275 15.77 16.66 -24.29
C PRO A 275 16.87 15.71 -23.82
N SER A 276 18.03 15.75 -24.48
CA SER A 276 19.13 14.80 -24.28
C SER A 276 19.67 14.78 -22.85
N TRP A 277 19.78 15.95 -22.19
CA TRP A 277 20.23 16.05 -20.79
C TRP A 277 19.32 15.29 -19.82
N LEU A 278 18.03 15.16 -20.14
CA LEU A 278 17.07 14.48 -19.30
C LEU A 278 17.25 12.95 -19.35
N SER A 279 17.97 12.39 -20.34
CA SER A 279 18.20 10.95 -20.50
C SER A 279 18.79 10.28 -19.25
N GLY A 280 19.60 11.00 -18.47
CA GLY A 280 20.18 10.52 -17.22
C GLY A 280 19.20 10.44 -16.03
N PHE A 281 17.92 10.77 -16.21
CA PHE A 281 16.87 10.63 -15.20
C PHE A 281 16.04 9.37 -15.47
N ALA A 282 15.63 8.67 -14.41
CA ALA A 282 14.73 7.53 -14.50
C ALA A 282 13.29 8.00 -14.74
N ASN A 283 12.61 7.44 -15.73
CA ASN A 283 11.17 7.65 -15.92
C ASN A 283 10.40 6.94 -14.81
N THR A 284 9.53 7.66 -14.09
CA THR A 284 8.74 7.09 -12.99
C THR A 284 7.48 6.37 -13.46
N GLY A 285 7.04 6.60 -14.69
CA GLY A 285 5.73 6.17 -15.18
C GLY A 285 4.55 7.02 -14.68
N LEU A 286 4.79 7.99 -13.80
CA LEU A 286 3.79 8.89 -13.23
C LEU A 286 3.71 10.21 -14.01
N ASN A 287 2.57 10.91 -13.89
CA ASN A 287 2.36 12.24 -14.44
C ASN A 287 1.92 13.22 -13.35
N LEU A 288 2.37 14.48 -13.47
CA LEU A 288 1.63 15.62 -12.91
C LEU A 288 0.62 16.12 -13.93
N VAL A 289 -0.53 16.59 -13.46
CA VAL A 289 -1.57 17.15 -14.31
C VAL A 289 -1.90 18.54 -13.79
N ASP A 290 -2.10 19.52 -14.68
CA ASP A 290 -2.55 20.87 -14.32
C ASP A 290 -3.91 21.19 -14.93
N THR A 291 -4.49 22.31 -14.51
CA THR A 291 -5.83 22.75 -14.91
C THR A 291 -5.90 23.39 -16.29
N ASP A 292 -4.79 23.53 -17.01
CA ASP A 292 -4.76 24.04 -18.39
C ASP A 292 -5.46 23.08 -19.36
N GLY A 293 -5.40 21.77 -19.09
CA GLY A 293 -6.05 20.73 -19.90
C GLY A 293 -5.40 20.48 -21.27
N GLN A 294 -4.62 21.43 -21.81
CA GLN A 294 -3.92 21.32 -23.10
C GLN A 294 -2.62 20.51 -23.02
N SER A 295 -1.97 20.51 -21.85
CA SER A 295 -0.64 19.94 -21.60
C SER A 295 -0.54 18.41 -21.73
N ARG A 296 -1.66 17.67 -21.77
CA ARG A 296 -1.71 16.18 -21.77
C ARG A 296 -0.89 15.55 -20.62
N GLY A 297 -0.70 16.30 -19.54
CA GLY A 297 0.11 15.91 -18.38
C GLY A 297 1.62 16.06 -18.60
N PHE A 298 2.34 16.02 -17.49
CA PHE A 298 3.78 16.18 -17.39
C PHE A 298 4.39 14.92 -16.81
N ARG A 299 5.12 14.16 -17.63
CA ARG A 299 5.77 12.94 -17.18
C ARG A 299 6.88 13.23 -16.19
N LEU A 300 6.88 12.50 -15.09
CA LEU A 300 7.83 12.65 -14.01
C LEU A 300 9.08 11.79 -14.25
N PHE A 301 10.22 12.46 -14.32
CA PHE A 301 11.54 11.85 -14.37
C PHE A 301 12.31 12.16 -13.10
N LYS A 302 13.03 11.21 -12.51
CA LYS A 302 13.75 11.40 -11.24
C LYS A 302 15.23 11.06 -11.30
N LYS A 303 16.04 11.78 -10.53
CA LYS A 303 17.47 11.51 -10.33
C LYS A 303 17.90 11.97 -8.94
N ASN A 304 18.81 11.22 -8.32
CA ASN A 304 19.39 11.59 -7.03
C ASN A 304 20.58 12.53 -7.24
N PHE A 305 20.72 13.51 -6.35
CA PHE A 305 21.84 14.43 -6.28
C PHE A 305 22.33 14.50 -4.84
N SER A 306 23.64 14.57 -4.66
CA SER A 306 24.23 14.92 -3.38
C SER A 306 24.03 16.40 -3.07
N LYS A 307 24.21 16.79 -1.81
CA LYS A 307 24.34 18.19 -1.41
C LYS A 307 25.24 18.97 -2.38
N GLY A 308 24.85 20.19 -2.75
CA GLY A 308 25.64 21.08 -3.60
C GLY A 308 24.88 21.59 -4.82
N ARG A 309 25.64 22.01 -5.84
CA ARG A 309 25.10 22.63 -7.06
C ARG A 309 24.48 21.58 -7.99
N ILE A 310 23.26 21.86 -8.45
CA ILE A 310 22.53 21.11 -9.46
C ILE A 310 22.33 22.01 -10.68
N THR A 311 22.63 21.49 -11.87
CA THR A 311 22.40 22.17 -13.15
C THR A 311 21.55 21.30 -14.06
N LEU A 312 20.48 21.88 -14.60
CA LEU A 312 19.52 21.27 -15.52
C LEU A 312 19.54 22.00 -16.88
N GLY A 313 19.23 21.29 -17.95
CA GLY A 313 19.22 21.85 -19.30
C GLY A 313 17.90 22.53 -19.69
N SER A 314 17.85 23.01 -20.93
CA SER A 314 16.68 23.69 -21.53
C SER A 314 15.50 22.73 -21.71
N ASN A 315 14.29 23.28 -21.83
CA ASN A 315 13.07 22.49 -21.95
C ASN A 315 13.03 21.58 -23.20
N VAL A 316 13.60 22.08 -24.29
CA VAL A 316 13.56 21.47 -25.62
C VAL A 316 14.95 21.51 -26.27
N SER A 317 15.19 20.57 -27.19
CA SER A 317 16.42 20.53 -28.00
C SER A 317 16.37 21.47 -29.20
N THR A 318 15.16 21.75 -29.71
CA THR A 318 14.86 22.67 -30.81
C THR A 318 13.56 23.41 -30.50
N THR A 319 13.34 24.57 -31.11
CA THR A 319 12.11 25.36 -30.91
C THR A 319 10.87 24.56 -31.31
N VAL A 320 9.82 24.61 -30.49
CA VAL A 320 8.53 23.95 -30.73
C VAL A 320 7.37 24.94 -30.69
N SER A 321 6.29 24.65 -31.41
CA SER A 321 5.11 25.53 -31.50
C SER A 321 4.18 25.44 -30.29
N ASP A 322 4.05 24.25 -29.68
CA ASP A 322 3.16 24.00 -28.54
C ASP A 322 3.87 23.22 -27.44
N ALA A 323 4.06 23.87 -26.29
CA ALA A 323 4.75 23.32 -25.14
C ALA A 323 4.45 24.13 -23.88
N SER A 324 4.64 23.50 -22.73
CA SER A 324 4.87 24.17 -21.46
C SER A 324 6.29 23.94 -20.97
N MET A 325 6.78 24.86 -20.15
CA MET A 325 8.04 24.68 -19.44
C MET A 325 7.93 23.51 -18.43
N TYR A 326 9.00 22.74 -18.24
CA TYR A 326 9.03 21.71 -17.19
C TYR A 326 8.93 22.33 -15.80
N SER A 327 8.52 21.54 -14.82
CA SER A 327 8.56 21.91 -13.41
C SER A 327 9.56 21.04 -12.64
N VAL A 328 10.22 21.60 -11.62
CA VAL A 328 11.23 20.88 -10.82
C VAL A 328 10.73 20.71 -9.40
N LEU A 329 10.72 19.48 -8.89
CA LEU A 329 10.29 19.16 -7.54
C LEU A 329 11.48 18.62 -6.77
N VAL A 330 11.69 19.11 -5.56
CA VAL A 330 12.83 18.78 -4.72
C VAL A 330 12.35 17.98 -3.53
N LYS A 331 12.76 16.72 -3.46
CA LYS A 331 12.50 15.84 -2.33
C LYS A 331 13.77 15.73 -1.49
N PRO A 332 13.77 16.15 -0.21
CA PRO A 332 14.87 15.85 0.69
C PRO A 332 15.05 14.33 0.73
N ARG A 333 16.28 13.85 0.58
CA ARG A 333 16.59 12.48 0.96
C ARG A 333 16.84 12.52 2.45
N GLU A 334 16.05 11.73 3.18
CA GLU A 334 16.28 11.55 4.60
C GLU A 334 17.72 11.10 4.79
N VAL A 335 18.54 11.95 5.39
CA VAL A 335 19.76 11.50 6.06
C VAL A 335 19.23 10.72 7.24
N SER A 336 19.43 9.40 7.28
CA SER A 336 19.01 8.58 8.41
C SER A 336 19.68 9.11 9.69
N THR A 337 19.00 10.03 10.35
CA THR A 337 19.43 10.69 11.59
C THR A 337 18.39 10.34 12.63
N GLY A 338 18.47 9.09 13.09
CA GLY A 338 17.65 8.57 14.16
C GLY A 338 18.31 7.31 14.66
N THR A 339 19.08 7.44 15.74
CA THR A 339 19.54 6.50 16.78
C THR A 339 19.20 5.00 16.65
N THR A 340 19.34 4.46 15.46
CA THR A 340 19.51 3.07 15.11
C THR A 340 20.64 3.13 14.09
N PRO A 341 21.75 2.39 14.26
CA PRO A 341 22.82 2.36 13.28
C PRO A 341 22.22 2.16 11.88
N PRO A 342 22.81 2.73 10.81
CA PRO A 342 22.41 2.37 9.46
C PRO A 342 22.43 0.85 9.41
N VAL A 343 21.27 0.23 9.20
CA VAL A 343 21.23 -1.19 8.93
C VAL A 343 21.95 -1.31 7.60
N ASN A 344 23.24 -1.68 7.65
CA ASN A 344 23.99 -2.04 6.46
C ASN A 344 23.10 -3.03 5.71
N SER A 345 22.70 -2.70 4.49
CA SER A 345 21.84 -3.55 3.66
C SER A 345 22.39 -4.96 3.53
N VAL A 346 23.70 -5.10 3.71
CA VAL A 346 24.45 -6.36 3.77
C VAL A 346 24.27 -7.10 5.11
N THR A 347 24.38 -6.44 6.26
CA THR A 347 24.32 -7.12 7.59
C THR A 347 23.01 -6.83 8.33
N GLU A 348 21.88 -6.88 7.63
CA GLU A 348 20.58 -6.54 8.20
C GLU A 348 20.18 -7.41 9.40
N CYS A 349 20.58 -8.67 9.40
CA CYS A 349 20.24 -9.62 10.45
C CYS A 349 21.17 -9.52 11.66
N ALA A 350 22.15 -8.61 11.66
CA ALA A 350 22.92 -8.27 12.86
C ALA A 350 22.10 -7.46 13.88
N SER A 351 20.97 -6.88 13.47
CA SER A 351 20.06 -6.13 14.35
C SER A 351 18.61 -6.44 14.00
N PRO A 352 18.14 -7.68 14.25
CA PRO A 352 16.81 -8.10 13.86
C PRO A 352 15.74 -7.32 14.61
N ARG A 353 14.66 -6.94 13.92
CA ARG A 353 13.53 -6.24 14.54
C ARG A 353 12.68 -7.22 15.35
N ARG A 354 12.02 -6.72 16.40
CA ARG A 354 11.22 -7.53 17.32
C ARG A 354 10.09 -8.31 16.64
N GLU A 355 9.52 -7.75 15.58
CA GLU A 355 8.46 -8.37 14.78
C GLU A 355 8.97 -9.47 13.84
N TRP A 356 10.28 -9.63 13.65
CA TRP A 356 10.85 -10.64 12.77
C TRP A 356 10.85 -12.00 13.46
N ILE A 357 10.28 -12.98 12.77
CA ILE A 357 10.30 -14.39 13.16
C ILE A 357 11.63 -15.02 12.74
N TRP A 358 12.14 -14.60 11.57
CA TRP A 358 13.40 -15.09 11.01
C TRP A 358 14.05 -14.01 10.15
N CYS A 359 15.38 -14.01 10.11
CA CYS A 359 16.19 -13.16 9.26
C CYS A 359 17.44 -13.93 8.82
N ASP A 360 17.72 -13.92 7.53
CA ASP A 360 18.94 -14.44 6.95
C ASP A 360 19.42 -13.57 5.78
N ASP A 361 20.41 -12.74 6.06
CA ASP A 361 21.19 -11.93 5.12
C ASP A 361 22.41 -12.70 4.59
N PHE A 362 22.55 -13.97 4.98
CA PHE A 362 23.65 -14.84 4.60
C PHE A 362 25.04 -14.34 4.98
N GLU A 363 25.22 -13.28 5.74
CA GLU A 363 26.56 -12.86 6.19
C GLU A 363 27.12 -13.82 7.25
N GLN A 364 26.23 -14.49 7.97
CA GLN A 364 26.52 -15.66 8.79
C GLN A 364 25.88 -16.89 8.15
N ASP A 365 26.49 -18.07 8.32
CA ASP A 365 25.86 -19.30 7.89
C ASP A 365 24.73 -19.68 8.87
N ARG A 366 23.49 -19.39 8.47
CA ARG A 366 22.26 -19.75 9.19
C ARG A 366 21.49 -20.87 8.50
N LEU A 367 22.10 -21.60 7.56
CA LEU A 367 21.41 -22.62 6.75
C LEU A 367 20.80 -23.75 7.58
N ALA A 368 21.35 -24.03 8.77
CA ALA A 368 20.81 -25.00 9.71
C ALA A 368 19.44 -24.60 10.31
N GLY A 369 19.06 -23.30 10.24
CA GLY A 369 17.76 -22.81 10.68
C GLY A 369 16.60 -23.20 9.76
N TYR A 370 16.89 -23.57 8.51
CA TYR A 370 15.89 -24.13 7.61
C TYR A 370 15.69 -25.62 7.92
N PHE A 371 14.44 -26.06 8.03
CA PHE A 371 14.17 -27.46 8.29
C PHE A 371 14.47 -28.35 7.08
N GLU A 372 14.52 -27.75 5.89
CA GLU A 372 15.16 -28.33 4.72
C GLU A 372 15.98 -27.26 3.99
N HIS A 373 17.28 -27.52 3.86
CA HIS A 373 18.13 -26.94 2.82
C HIS A 373 18.45 -28.03 1.81
N ASN A 374 17.84 -27.93 0.63
CA ASN A 374 18.09 -28.84 -0.46
C ASN A 374 19.04 -28.18 -1.45
N ALA A 375 20.33 -28.50 -1.35
CA ALA A 375 21.37 -27.91 -2.17
C ALA A 375 21.45 -28.46 -3.61
N ARG A 376 20.71 -29.54 -3.94
CA ARG A 376 20.73 -30.25 -5.25
C ARG A 376 22.13 -30.32 -5.87
N ASN A 377 23.01 -31.14 -5.31
CA ASN A 377 24.39 -31.35 -5.78
C ASN A 377 25.19 -30.04 -5.98
N GLY A 378 24.99 -29.05 -5.08
CA GLY A 378 25.66 -27.75 -5.15
C GLY A 378 24.96 -26.72 -6.07
N GLY A 379 23.78 -27.04 -6.60
CA GLY A 379 22.93 -26.14 -7.37
C GLY A 379 22.36 -24.97 -6.57
N PHE A 380 22.20 -25.08 -5.24
CA PHE A 380 21.75 -23.97 -4.39
C PHE A 380 22.57 -23.84 -3.12
N VAL A 381 23.51 -22.89 -3.12
CA VAL A 381 24.56 -22.76 -2.10
C VAL A 381 24.75 -21.32 -1.67
N ARG A 382 25.20 -21.12 -0.43
CA ARG A 382 25.73 -19.86 0.05
C ARG A 382 27.10 -19.63 -0.58
N ALA A 383 27.32 -18.47 -1.18
CA ALA A 383 28.56 -18.15 -1.86
C ALA A 383 28.97 -16.68 -1.63
N ALA A 384 30.28 -16.44 -1.62
CA ALA A 384 30.84 -15.09 -1.55
C ALA A 384 30.65 -14.34 -2.87
N GLY A 385 30.47 -13.02 -2.82
CA GLY A 385 30.43 -12.16 -4.00
C GLY A 385 29.11 -12.17 -4.77
N VAL A 386 28.12 -12.96 -4.33
CA VAL A 386 26.84 -13.13 -5.03
C VAL A 386 25.68 -12.39 -4.37
N GLY A 387 25.88 -11.92 -3.13
CA GLY A 387 24.92 -11.11 -2.37
C GLY A 387 24.89 -9.65 -2.83
N ARG A 388 24.09 -8.85 -2.13
CA ARG A 388 23.99 -7.41 -2.35
C ARG A 388 25.33 -6.75 -2.05
N ASP A 389 25.66 -5.73 -2.83
CA ASP A 389 26.92 -4.99 -2.68
C ASP A 389 28.19 -5.88 -2.71
N GLY A 390 28.11 -7.07 -3.33
CA GLY A 390 29.21 -8.04 -3.42
C GLY A 390 29.39 -8.91 -2.17
N SER A 391 28.38 -8.98 -1.30
CA SER A 391 28.43 -9.74 -0.05
C SER A 391 28.17 -11.24 -0.23
N GLN A 392 27.95 -11.95 0.88
CA GLN A 392 27.50 -13.34 0.84
C GLN A 392 26.03 -13.39 0.41
N GLY A 393 25.66 -14.43 -0.33
CA GLY A 393 24.28 -14.62 -0.73
C GLY A 393 24.02 -16.05 -1.17
N MET A 394 22.76 -16.36 -1.48
CA MET A 394 22.38 -17.67 -1.99
C MET A 394 22.36 -17.67 -3.51
N ARG A 395 23.18 -18.52 -4.14
CA ARG A 395 23.21 -18.72 -5.59
C ARG A 395 22.52 -20.01 -5.97
N ALA A 396 21.50 -19.90 -6.81
CA ALA A 396 20.87 -21.00 -7.53
C ALA A 396 21.46 -21.11 -8.95
N ARG A 397 21.82 -22.32 -9.38
CA ARG A 397 22.36 -22.62 -10.71
C ARG A 397 21.60 -23.79 -11.33
N TRP A 398 21.15 -23.61 -12.57
CA TRP A 398 20.59 -24.66 -13.40
C TRP A 398 21.52 -24.97 -14.57
N GLN A 399 21.53 -26.23 -14.99
CA GLN A 399 21.95 -26.64 -16.33
C GLN A 399 20.77 -26.55 -17.31
N ALA A 400 21.05 -26.56 -18.61
CA ALA A 400 20.00 -26.66 -19.63
C ALA A 400 19.14 -27.92 -19.39
N GLY A 401 17.81 -27.78 -19.44
CA GLY A 401 16.84 -28.83 -19.16
C GLY A 401 16.62 -29.14 -17.67
N GLN A 402 17.47 -28.65 -16.76
CA GLN A 402 17.32 -28.94 -15.33
C GLN A 402 16.08 -28.24 -14.75
N GLN A 403 15.22 -29.01 -14.08
CA GLN A 403 14.00 -28.48 -13.46
C GLN A 403 14.28 -27.84 -12.11
N GLU A 404 15.07 -28.48 -11.26
CA GLU A 404 15.26 -28.02 -9.88
C GLU A 404 16.72 -27.71 -9.56
N ALA A 405 16.99 -26.51 -9.08
CA ALA A 405 18.31 -26.13 -8.57
C ALA A 405 18.41 -26.16 -7.04
N GLY A 406 17.30 -26.36 -6.31
CA GLY A 406 17.28 -26.47 -4.85
C GLY A 406 16.23 -25.61 -4.16
N SER A 407 16.19 -25.67 -2.84
CA SER A 407 15.25 -24.88 -2.03
C SER A 407 15.73 -24.66 -0.60
N LEU A 408 15.18 -23.62 0.02
CA LEU A 408 15.21 -23.38 1.47
C LEU A 408 13.78 -23.40 1.98
N LYS A 409 13.52 -24.21 3.02
CA LYS A 409 12.21 -24.29 3.66
C LYS A 409 12.33 -23.94 5.13
N LEU A 410 11.70 -22.85 5.51
CA LEU A 410 11.64 -22.36 6.87
C LEU A 410 10.31 -22.78 7.49
N ALA A 411 10.34 -23.26 8.73
CA ALA A 411 9.13 -23.44 9.52
C ALA A 411 9.18 -22.54 10.75
N PHE A 412 8.00 -22.22 11.27
CA PHE A 412 7.78 -21.40 12.46
C PHE A 412 6.36 -21.66 12.96
N GLY A 413 6.04 -21.24 14.18
CA GLY A 413 4.73 -21.46 14.78
C GLY A 413 4.41 -22.94 14.94
N LYS A 414 3.12 -23.21 15.19
CA LYS A 414 2.64 -24.58 15.41
C LYS A 414 2.82 -25.42 14.14
N THR A 415 3.62 -26.47 14.23
CA THR A 415 3.85 -27.45 13.16
C THR A 415 3.31 -28.83 13.54
N PRO A 416 2.94 -29.68 12.57
CA PRO A 416 2.25 -30.94 12.84
C PRO A 416 3.20 -32.10 13.21
N HIS A 417 4.51 -31.92 13.08
CA HIS A 417 5.50 -32.95 13.33
C HIS A 417 6.87 -32.36 13.64
N ARG A 418 7.65 -33.01 14.51
CA ARG A 418 8.99 -32.53 14.93
C ARG A 418 9.98 -32.32 13.77
N TYR A 419 9.75 -33.00 12.65
CA TYR A 419 10.55 -32.87 11.43
C TYR A 419 10.67 -31.42 10.94
N PHE A 420 9.62 -30.63 11.08
CA PHE A 420 9.56 -29.26 10.58
C PHE A 420 10.44 -28.28 11.35
N ARG A 421 10.94 -28.60 12.56
CA ARG A 421 11.92 -27.79 13.32
C ARG A 421 11.65 -26.27 13.24
N PRO A 422 10.55 -25.76 13.85
CA PRO A 422 10.23 -24.34 13.79
C PRO A 422 11.34 -23.49 14.44
N VAL A 423 11.63 -22.32 13.87
CA VAL A 423 12.67 -21.41 14.38
C VAL A 423 12.25 -20.59 15.60
N ASP A 424 10.98 -20.64 15.98
CA ASP A 424 10.43 -20.05 17.20
C ASP A 424 9.97 -21.16 18.17
N ALA A 425 9.18 -20.79 19.19
CA ALA A 425 8.69 -21.73 20.19
C ALA A 425 7.79 -22.86 19.64
N GLY A 426 7.39 -22.82 18.36
CA GLY A 426 6.66 -23.91 17.73
C GLY A 426 5.19 -24.05 18.16
N THR A 427 4.60 -23.00 18.74
CA THR A 427 3.26 -23.03 19.35
C THR A 427 2.28 -22.02 18.76
N THR A 428 2.77 -20.91 18.21
CA THR A 428 1.94 -19.83 17.69
C THR A 428 1.19 -20.22 16.42
N LYS A 429 -0.11 -19.92 16.35
CA LYS A 429 -0.92 -20.07 15.12
C LYS A 429 -0.96 -18.74 14.38
N TYR A 430 0.07 -18.43 13.60
CA TYR A 430 0.12 -17.16 12.87
C TYR A 430 -1.03 -17.07 11.86
N ARG A 431 -1.83 -16.01 11.98
CA ARG A 431 -2.89 -15.67 11.02
C ARG A 431 -2.44 -14.68 9.96
N THR A 432 -1.34 -13.98 10.22
CA THR A 432 -0.73 -13.05 9.29
C THR A 432 0.78 -13.17 9.34
N ILE A 433 1.40 -13.15 8.16
CA ILE A 433 2.85 -12.99 8.02
C ILE A 433 3.16 -12.11 6.82
N TYR A 434 4.34 -11.51 6.88
CA TYR A 434 5.06 -10.91 5.77
C TYR A 434 6.30 -11.75 5.53
N TRP A 435 6.69 -11.94 4.28
CA TRP A 435 8.01 -12.47 3.94
C TRP A 435 8.61 -11.65 2.81
N ARG A 436 9.91 -11.42 2.91
CA ARG A 436 10.67 -10.62 1.94
C ARG A 436 11.90 -11.39 1.51
N MET A 437 12.23 -11.26 0.24
CA MET A 437 13.51 -11.64 -0.33
C MET A 437 14.01 -10.55 -1.28
N TYR A 438 15.32 -10.39 -1.37
CA TYR A 438 15.91 -9.77 -2.55
C TYR A 438 16.21 -10.86 -3.57
N VAL A 439 15.91 -10.60 -4.83
CA VAL A 439 16.15 -11.52 -5.93
C VAL A 439 16.83 -10.81 -7.10
N ARG A 440 17.78 -11.49 -7.73
CA ARG A 440 18.47 -11.03 -8.92
C ARG A 440 18.69 -12.19 -9.88
N THR A 441 18.54 -11.95 -11.18
CA THR A 441 18.93 -12.91 -12.22
C THR A 441 20.37 -12.69 -12.67
N GLY A 442 21.03 -13.74 -13.17
CA GLY A 442 22.32 -13.61 -13.84
C GLY A 442 22.22 -12.79 -15.14
N PRO A 443 23.33 -12.18 -15.59
CA PRO A 443 23.38 -11.50 -16.89
C PRO A 443 22.90 -12.42 -18.02
N GLY A 444 22.10 -11.87 -18.94
CA GLY A 444 21.60 -12.60 -20.11
C GLY A 444 20.62 -13.73 -19.80
N TRP A 445 20.01 -13.77 -18.61
CA TRP A 445 18.94 -14.70 -18.24
C TRP A 445 17.82 -14.77 -19.30
N THR A 446 17.27 -15.97 -19.55
CA THR A 446 16.16 -16.17 -20.50
C THR A 446 15.11 -17.14 -19.96
N GLY A 447 13.88 -17.07 -20.51
CA GLY A 447 12.78 -17.99 -20.17
C GLY A 447 11.73 -17.47 -19.18
N GLY A 448 11.71 -16.16 -18.92
CA GLY A 448 10.84 -15.54 -17.91
C GLY A 448 11.32 -15.84 -16.49
N GLY A 449 10.48 -15.70 -15.46
CA GLY A 449 10.96 -15.86 -14.07
C GLY A 449 11.17 -17.28 -13.55
N GLY A 450 11.23 -18.28 -14.44
CA GLY A 450 11.58 -19.66 -14.05
C GLY A 450 10.51 -20.38 -13.22
N PHE A 451 9.24 -20.01 -13.40
CA PHE A 451 8.11 -20.53 -12.66
C PHE A 451 8.15 -20.24 -11.16
N LYS A 452 8.82 -21.06 -10.33
CA LYS A 452 8.64 -21.05 -8.86
C LYS A 452 9.66 -20.11 -8.21
N LEU A 453 9.19 -19.36 -7.21
CA LEU A 453 10.02 -18.42 -6.46
C LEU A 453 9.83 -18.59 -4.95
N SER A 454 8.64 -18.36 -4.42
CA SER A 454 8.37 -18.58 -3.01
C SER A 454 6.90 -18.89 -2.72
N ARG A 455 6.63 -19.38 -1.51
CA ARG A 455 5.26 -19.49 -0.99
C ARG A 455 5.23 -19.49 0.53
N ALA A 456 4.16 -18.95 1.09
CA ALA A 456 3.78 -19.25 2.47
C ALA A 456 2.73 -20.36 2.50
N THR A 457 2.74 -21.21 3.53
CA THR A 457 1.82 -22.36 3.62
C THR A 457 1.47 -22.70 5.07
N SER A 458 0.33 -23.37 5.24
CA SER A 458 -0.07 -24.03 6.49
C SER A 458 0.08 -25.54 6.32
N MET A 459 1.15 -26.12 6.89
CA MET A 459 1.40 -27.56 6.95
C MET A 459 0.60 -28.17 8.10
N VAL A 460 -0.20 -29.21 7.84
CA VAL A 460 -1.18 -29.69 8.84
C VAL A 460 -1.05 -31.17 9.21
N SER A 461 -0.16 -31.91 8.55
CA SER A 461 0.13 -33.31 8.86
C SER A 461 1.59 -33.66 8.61
N SER A 462 2.02 -34.85 9.08
CA SER A 462 3.29 -35.47 8.70
C SER A 462 3.32 -35.93 7.23
N SER A 463 2.17 -36.09 6.57
CA SER A 463 2.05 -36.36 5.13
C SER A 463 2.15 -35.10 4.26
N TRP A 464 2.50 -33.96 4.87
CA TRP A 464 2.62 -32.67 4.20
C TRP A 464 1.33 -32.14 3.56
N SER A 465 0.15 -32.54 4.05
CA SER A 465 -1.08 -31.88 3.62
C SER A 465 -1.08 -30.41 4.03
N GLN A 466 -1.79 -29.60 3.24
CA GLN A 466 -1.74 -28.14 3.33
C GLN A 466 -3.15 -27.57 3.46
N ALA A 467 -3.43 -26.78 4.49
CA ALA A 467 -4.72 -26.09 4.61
C ALA A 467 -4.79 -24.84 3.72
N MET A 468 -3.66 -24.24 3.38
CA MET A 468 -3.58 -23.10 2.45
C MET A 468 -2.19 -22.98 1.84
N ILE A 469 -2.12 -22.36 0.66
CA ILE A 469 -0.88 -22.06 -0.06
C ILE A 469 -0.95 -20.68 -0.71
N ALA A 470 -0.06 -19.78 -0.32
CA ALA A 470 0.09 -18.44 -0.89
C ALA A 470 1.29 -18.39 -1.84
N HIS A 471 1.07 -18.76 -3.11
CA HIS A 471 2.14 -18.80 -4.11
C HIS A 471 2.54 -17.40 -4.59
N VAL A 472 3.85 -17.15 -4.65
CA VAL A 472 4.46 -16.05 -5.41
C VAL A 472 5.36 -16.68 -6.47
N TRP A 473 4.95 -16.58 -7.73
CA TRP A 473 5.55 -17.33 -8.84
C TRP A 473 5.21 -16.65 -10.17
N THR A 474 5.75 -17.09 -11.32
CA THR A 474 5.38 -16.49 -12.62
C THR A 474 4.19 -17.17 -13.29
N GLY A 475 3.82 -18.37 -12.84
CA GLY A 475 2.67 -19.13 -13.34
C GLY A 475 2.74 -19.58 -14.81
N GLY A 476 3.83 -19.31 -15.55
CA GLY A 476 3.92 -19.63 -16.98
C GLY A 476 5.33 -19.48 -17.54
N ARG A 477 5.56 -20.16 -18.67
CA ARG A 477 6.80 -20.03 -19.46
C ARG A 477 6.87 -18.63 -20.06
N ALA A 478 8.05 -18.02 -20.05
CA ALA A 478 8.28 -16.68 -20.60
C ALA A 478 7.53 -15.52 -19.93
N ASN A 479 6.73 -15.76 -18.88
CA ASN A 479 6.17 -14.67 -18.08
C ASN A 479 7.30 -13.90 -17.38
N GLU A 480 7.38 -12.60 -17.67
CA GLU A 480 8.41 -11.71 -17.14
C GLU A 480 8.03 -11.01 -15.84
N TYR A 481 6.85 -11.31 -15.31
CA TYR A 481 6.29 -10.75 -14.07
C TYR A 481 6.09 -11.85 -13.03
N LEU A 482 6.00 -11.44 -11.77
CA LEU A 482 5.48 -12.28 -10.69
C LEU A 482 3.96 -12.13 -10.59
N LEU A 483 3.31 -13.17 -10.09
CA LEU A 483 1.90 -13.16 -9.75
C LEU A 483 1.71 -13.83 -8.39
N ILE A 484 0.61 -13.47 -7.73
CA ILE A 484 0.15 -14.14 -6.51
C ILE A 484 -0.98 -15.12 -6.87
N ASP A 485 -0.92 -16.34 -6.36
CA ASP A 485 -1.93 -17.38 -6.64
C ASP A 485 -2.37 -18.11 -5.36
N PRO A 486 -3.44 -17.62 -4.71
CA PRO A 486 -3.97 -18.20 -3.48
C PRO A 486 -4.70 -19.51 -3.75
N ALA A 487 -4.35 -20.56 -3.00
CA ALA A 487 -5.06 -21.83 -2.97
C ALA A 487 -5.46 -22.22 -1.53
N SER A 488 -6.68 -22.73 -1.39
CA SER A 488 -7.25 -23.27 -0.15
C SER A 488 -7.24 -24.79 -0.20
N GLY A 489 -6.77 -25.43 0.85
CA GLY A 489 -6.83 -26.88 1.04
C GLY A 489 -7.93 -27.33 2.00
N THR A 490 -8.93 -26.47 2.20
CA THR A 490 -10.16 -26.77 2.92
C THR A 490 -11.35 -26.53 2.01
N ASP A 491 -12.50 -27.13 2.34
CA ASP A 491 -13.76 -26.67 1.80
C ASP A 491 -14.12 -25.27 2.37
N THR A 492 -15.21 -24.68 1.87
CA THR A 492 -15.63 -23.31 2.25
C THR A 492 -16.02 -23.20 3.73
N ARG A 493 -16.36 -24.32 4.37
CA ARG A 493 -16.70 -24.38 5.80
C ARG A 493 -15.45 -24.55 6.67
N GLY A 494 -14.34 -25.04 6.12
CA GLY A 494 -13.08 -25.20 6.84
C GLY A 494 -12.74 -26.65 7.20
N ARG A 495 -13.38 -27.64 6.56
CA ARG A 495 -12.94 -29.04 6.66
C ARG A 495 -11.77 -29.25 5.71
N LEU A 496 -10.68 -29.81 6.23
CA LEU A 496 -9.49 -30.14 5.44
C LEU A 496 -9.84 -31.13 4.31
N THR A 497 -9.45 -30.82 3.08
CA THR A 497 -9.65 -31.67 1.90
C THR A 497 -8.35 -32.27 1.39
N THR A 498 -7.21 -31.63 1.66
CA THR A 498 -5.90 -32.11 1.18
C THR A 498 -5.38 -33.26 2.03
N THR A 499 -4.74 -34.22 1.36
CA THR A 499 -4.21 -35.44 2.00
C THR A 499 -2.68 -35.55 1.93
N LYS A 500 -2.07 -34.78 1.03
CA LYS A 500 -0.64 -34.81 0.70
C LYS A 500 -0.12 -33.43 0.27
N TYR A 501 1.18 -33.31 0.10
CA TYR A 501 1.82 -32.12 -0.46
C TYR A 501 1.34 -31.81 -1.88
N ASN A 502 1.07 -30.54 -2.19
CA ASN A 502 0.60 -30.09 -3.51
C ASN A 502 -0.55 -30.95 -4.06
N ASP A 503 -1.54 -31.24 -3.21
CA ASP A 503 -2.72 -32.04 -3.59
C ASP A 503 -3.68 -31.24 -4.48
N PHE A 504 -3.22 -30.85 -5.67
CA PHE A 504 -3.85 -29.89 -6.56
C PHE A 504 -5.29 -30.25 -6.93
N SER A 505 -5.62 -31.55 -7.00
CA SER A 505 -6.97 -32.05 -7.23
C SER A 505 -7.95 -31.72 -6.10
N ASN A 506 -7.45 -31.52 -4.88
CA ASN A 506 -8.24 -31.21 -3.69
C ASN A 506 -8.11 -29.74 -3.26
N LEU A 507 -7.37 -28.92 -4.02
CA LEU A 507 -7.24 -27.50 -3.77
C LEU A 507 -8.36 -26.71 -4.44
N ARG A 508 -8.88 -25.72 -3.72
CA ARG A 508 -9.72 -24.66 -4.26
C ARG A 508 -8.87 -23.44 -4.55
N TRP A 509 -8.66 -23.14 -5.82
CA TRP A 509 -7.97 -21.91 -6.25
C TRP A 509 -8.87 -20.71 -6.03
N LEU A 510 -8.36 -19.69 -5.33
CA LEU A 510 -9.12 -18.50 -4.95
C LEU A 510 -8.97 -17.37 -5.97
N GLY A 511 -8.22 -17.63 -7.05
CA GLY A 511 -7.99 -16.74 -8.16
C GLY A 511 -6.69 -15.96 -8.01
N LYS A 512 -5.88 -15.98 -9.08
CA LYS A 512 -4.61 -15.28 -9.17
C LYS A 512 -4.77 -13.77 -9.39
N ALA A 513 -3.74 -13.01 -9.02
CA ALA A 513 -3.53 -11.63 -9.47
C ALA A 513 -2.12 -11.49 -10.04
N LYS A 514 -2.05 -10.96 -11.25
CA LYS A 514 -0.80 -10.66 -11.95
C LYS A 514 -0.17 -9.38 -11.38
N GLY A 515 1.15 -9.40 -11.20
CA GLY A 515 1.96 -8.22 -10.91
C GLY A 515 2.22 -7.34 -12.13
N ASN A 516 2.45 -6.05 -11.89
CA ASN A 516 2.69 -5.05 -12.93
C ASN A 516 4.16 -4.95 -13.31
N THR A 517 5.06 -5.29 -12.40
CA THR A 517 6.51 -5.17 -12.62
C THR A 517 7.06 -6.32 -13.44
N LEU A 518 7.69 -6.00 -14.58
CA LEU A 518 8.38 -6.96 -15.44
C LEU A 518 9.78 -7.29 -14.89
N LEU A 519 9.83 -7.97 -13.75
CA LEU A 519 11.07 -8.32 -13.03
C LEU A 519 12.13 -9.02 -13.90
N PHE A 520 11.69 -9.77 -14.91
CA PHE A 520 12.55 -10.62 -15.72
C PHE A 520 12.68 -10.15 -17.17
N SER A 521 12.28 -8.90 -17.47
CA SER A 521 12.53 -8.27 -18.77
C SER A 521 13.98 -7.83 -18.91
N GLY A 522 14.44 -7.62 -20.16
CA GLY A 522 15.82 -7.26 -20.50
C GLY A 522 16.39 -6.11 -19.66
N ASP A 523 15.62 -5.03 -19.48
CA ASP A 523 16.03 -3.85 -18.71
C ASP A 523 16.22 -4.12 -17.21
N ASN A 524 15.64 -5.20 -16.68
CA ASN A 524 15.67 -5.57 -15.26
C ASN A 524 16.61 -6.75 -14.97
N LEU A 525 17.15 -7.43 -15.99
CA LEU A 525 18.10 -8.51 -15.79
C LEU A 525 19.36 -8.01 -15.08
N GLY A 526 19.90 -8.83 -14.17
CA GLY A 526 21.11 -8.47 -13.44
C GLY A 526 20.91 -7.40 -12.36
N LYS A 527 19.69 -6.96 -12.08
CA LYS A 527 19.39 -6.01 -11.00
C LYS A 527 18.79 -6.71 -9.79
N TRP A 528 19.06 -6.16 -8.62
CA TRP A 528 18.39 -6.59 -7.38
C TRP A 528 16.99 -6.00 -7.31
N HIS A 529 16.02 -6.87 -7.03
CA HIS A 529 14.65 -6.49 -6.74
C HIS A 529 14.25 -7.01 -5.37
N CYS A 530 13.69 -6.13 -4.55
CA CYS A 530 13.06 -6.52 -3.31
C CYS A 530 11.64 -7.01 -3.59
N VAL A 531 11.35 -8.26 -3.26
CA VAL A 531 10.02 -8.87 -3.34
C VAL A 531 9.54 -9.09 -1.91
N GLU A 532 8.53 -8.33 -1.50
CA GLU A 532 7.83 -8.52 -0.23
C GLU A 532 6.43 -9.06 -0.53
N ALA A 533 5.99 -10.07 0.20
CA ALA A 533 4.63 -10.58 0.11
C ALA A 533 4.02 -10.70 1.50
N HIS A 534 2.70 -10.61 1.55
CA HIS A 534 1.90 -10.63 2.77
C HIS A 534 0.71 -11.54 2.58
N THR A 535 0.43 -12.37 3.56
CA THR A 535 -0.84 -13.08 3.60
C THR A 535 -1.49 -12.91 4.97
N ARG A 536 -2.81 -12.74 4.96
CA ARG A 536 -3.69 -12.77 6.13
C ARG A 536 -4.75 -13.82 5.86
N LEU A 537 -4.81 -14.85 6.71
CA LEU A 537 -5.91 -15.81 6.68
C LEU A 537 -7.23 -15.10 6.97
N ASN A 538 -8.32 -15.60 6.42
CA ASN A 538 -9.66 -15.10 6.76
C ASN A 538 -9.98 -15.31 8.24
N ASP A 539 -10.88 -14.52 8.79
CA ASP A 539 -11.43 -14.82 10.10
C ASP A 539 -12.40 -16.01 10.00
N SER A 540 -12.63 -16.70 11.13
CA SER A 540 -13.36 -17.98 11.13
C SER A 540 -14.72 -17.85 10.42
N GLY A 541 -14.94 -18.65 9.38
CA GLY A 541 -16.18 -18.66 8.60
C GLY A 541 -16.38 -17.46 7.65
N GLN A 542 -15.44 -16.51 7.62
CA GLN A 542 -15.52 -15.29 6.81
C GLN A 542 -14.72 -15.38 5.50
N SER A 543 -14.99 -14.46 4.57
CA SER A 543 -14.24 -14.28 3.32
C SER A 543 -13.54 -12.92 3.31
N ASN A 544 -12.62 -12.68 4.25
CA ASN A 544 -11.96 -11.39 4.44
C ASN A 544 -10.43 -11.50 4.52
N GLY A 545 -9.87 -12.63 4.09
CA GLY A 545 -8.43 -12.83 3.98
C GLY A 545 -7.80 -11.99 2.87
N GLU A 546 -6.48 -11.83 2.95
CA GLU A 546 -5.70 -10.98 2.06
C GLU A 546 -4.47 -11.73 1.54
N PHE A 547 -4.06 -11.38 0.32
CA PHE A 547 -2.77 -11.72 -0.27
C PHE A 547 -2.27 -10.52 -1.04
N ARG A 548 -1.10 -9.99 -0.69
CA ARG A 548 -0.49 -8.84 -1.36
C ARG A 548 0.97 -9.12 -1.67
N MET A 549 1.47 -8.46 -2.71
CA MET A 549 2.87 -8.47 -3.10
C MET A 549 3.31 -7.05 -3.47
N TRP A 550 4.47 -6.65 -2.97
CA TRP A 550 5.16 -5.42 -3.32
C TRP A 550 6.48 -5.73 -4.00
N ILE A 551 6.83 -4.93 -5.00
CA ILE A 551 8.13 -4.96 -5.65
C ILE A 551 8.80 -3.60 -5.42
N ASN A 552 10.00 -3.60 -4.84
CA ASN A 552 10.75 -2.39 -4.50
C ASN A 552 9.89 -1.37 -3.71
N GLY A 553 9.10 -1.87 -2.77
CA GLY A 553 8.24 -1.08 -1.89
C GLY A 553 6.88 -0.68 -2.48
N SER A 554 6.68 -0.82 -3.79
CA SER A 554 5.44 -0.45 -4.49
C SER A 554 4.49 -1.65 -4.58
N LEU A 555 3.19 -1.43 -4.30
CA LEU A 555 2.18 -2.51 -4.37
C LEU A 555 2.05 -2.97 -5.82
N ASP A 556 2.29 -4.26 -6.06
CA ASP A 556 2.40 -4.81 -7.41
C ASP A 556 1.24 -5.76 -7.75
N ALA A 557 0.77 -6.54 -6.77
CA ALA A 557 -0.42 -7.38 -6.91
C ALA A 557 -1.19 -7.50 -5.59
N GLU A 558 -2.52 -7.63 -5.68
CA GLU A 558 -3.41 -7.76 -4.52
C GLU A 558 -4.60 -8.68 -4.81
N ARG A 559 -4.98 -9.45 -3.79
CA ARG A 559 -6.25 -10.16 -3.66
C ARG A 559 -6.78 -9.99 -2.24
N THR A 560 -7.97 -9.44 -2.11
CA THR A 560 -8.70 -9.32 -0.84
C THR A 560 -9.98 -10.16 -0.89
N GLY A 561 -10.68 -10.24 0.23
CA GLY A 561 -11.94 -11.00 0.29
C GLY A 561 -11.76 -12.51 0.19
N LEU A 562 -10.58 -13.04 0.52
CA LEU A 562 -10.25 -14.45 0.34
C LEU A 562 -10.85 -15.27 1.48
N ASN A 563 -11.54 -16.37 1.17
CA ASN A 563 -11.78 -17.45 2.12
C ASN A 563 -10.62 -18.45 1.99
N TRP A 564 -9.57 -18.26 2.79
CA TRP A 564 -8.37 -19.10 2.77
C TRP A 564 -8.61 -20.49 3.35
N VAL A 565 -9.32 -20.59 4.48
CA VAL A 565 -9.37 -21.82 5.29
C VAL A 565 -10.73 -22.07 5.97
N GLY A 566 -11.80 -21.34 5.63
CA GLY A 566 -13.11 -21.45 6.29
C GLY A 566 -12.99 -21.21 7.80
N SER A 567 -13.55 -22.09 8.63
CA SER A 567 -13.38 -22.08 10.10
C SER A 567 -12.17 -22.89 10.61
N TYR A 568 -11.32 -23.41 9.72
CA TYR A 568 -10.18 -24.22 10.12
C TYR A 568 -9.21 -23.45 11.01
N SER A 569 -8.82 -24.06 12.13
CA SER A 569 -7.99 -23.39 13.14
C SER A 569 -6.95 -24.27 13.81
N ASP A 570 -6.76 -25.54 13.40
CA ASP A 570 -5.80 -26.44 14.07
C ASP A 570 -4.36 -25.95 13.95
N TYR A 571 -4.03 -25.32 12.82
CA TYR A 571 -2.75 -24.68 12.52
C TYR A 571 -2.96 -23.31 11.87
N GLY A 572 -1.98 -22.42 12.07
CA GLY A 572 -1.85 -21.18 11.31
C GLY A 572 -0.95 -21.37 10.09
N ILE A 573 -0.50 -20.25 9.53
CA ILE A 573 0.63 -20.24 8.59
C ILE A 573 1.87 -20.62 9.40
N ASN A 574 2.63 -21.61 8.93
CA ASN A 574 3.72 -22.18 9.71
C ASN A 574 4.96 -22.53 8.88
N ALA A 575 4.97 -22.16 7.60
CA ALA A 575 6.17 -22.27 6.78
C ALA A 575 6.21 -21.27 5.63
N VAL A 576 7.43 -20.90 5.24
CA VAL A 576 7.73 -20.16 4.01
C VAL A 576 8.83 -20.91 3.26
N PHE A 577 8.61 -21.16 1.97
CA PHE A 577 9.57 -21.83 1.09
C PHE A 577 10.12 -20.85 0.05
N PHE A 578 11.42 -20.94 -0.21
CA PHE A 578 12.12 -20.27 -1.30
C PHE A 578 12.65 -21.34 -2.25
N GLU A 579 12.20 -21.30 -3.50
CA GLU A 579 12.26 -22.46 -4.39
C GLU A 579 12.85 -22.11 -5.75
N ASN A 580 13.56 -23.07 -6.33
CA ASN A 580 14.25 -22.96 -7.60
C ASN A 580 13.79 -24.02 -8.62
N TYR A 581 12.48 -24.07 -8.88
CA TYR A 581 11.86 -25.11 -9.71
C TYR A 581 11.19 -24.58 -10.99
N TRP A 582 11.60 -25.14 -12.14
CA TRP A 582 11.10 -24.88 -13.48
C TRP A 582 10.26 -26.06 -13.96
N ASN A 583 8.97 -25.83 -14.27
CA ASN A 583 8.09 -26.91 -14.73
C ASN A 583 8.54 -27.56 -16.06
N GLY A 584 9.26 -26.81 -16.91
CA GLY A 584 9.74 -27.30 -18.22
C GLY A 584 11.26 -27.40 -18.33
N GLY A 585 12.00 -27.26 -17.21
CA GLY A 585 13.45 -27.14 -17.21
C GLY A 585 13.97 -25.76 -17.64
N ALA A 586 15.17 -25.40 -17.19
CA ALA A 586 15.82 -24.16 -17.60
C ALA A 586 16.22 -24.20 -19.09
N PRO A 587 16.01 -23.14 -19.88
CA PRO A 587 16.32 -23.12 -21.32
C PRO A 587 17.81 -23.19 -21.62
N LYS A 588 18.64 -22.80 -20.66
CA LYS A 588 20.10 -22.84 -20.74
C LYS A 588 20.69 -22.92 -19.34
N ALA A 589 22.01 -23.11 -19.27
CA ALA A 589 22.72 -22.89 -18.03
C ALA A 589 22.58 -21.41 -17.60
N GLN A 590 22.07 -21.18 -16.38
CA GLN A 590 21.86 -19.83 -15.86
C GLN A 590 21.70 -19.82 -14.33
N GLU A 591 21.73 -18.62 -13.76
CA GLU A 591 21.77 -18.42 -12.31
C GLU A 591 20.74 -17.40 -11.83
N ARG A 592 20.29 -17.59 -10.59
CA ARG A 592 19.47 -16.65 -9.83
C ARG A 592 20.07 -16.54 -8.43
N TYR A 593 19.96 -15.36 -7.84
CA TYR A 593 20.54 -15.03 -6.55
C TYR A 593 19.46 -14.56 -5.60
N PHE A 594 19.60 -14.92 -4.32
CA PHE A 594 18.77 -14.45 -3.23
C PHE A 594 19.62 -13.82 -2.15
N ASP A 595 19.06 -12.82 -1.50
CA ASP A 595 19.65 -12.19 -0.33
C ASP A 595 18.56 -11.67 0.62
N ASN A 596 18.95 -11.38 1.87
CA ASN A 596 18.12 -10.71 2.88
C ASN A 596 16.72 -11.36 2.98
N LEU A 597 16.66 -12.65 3.30
CA LEU A 597 15.40 -13.34 3.55
C LEU A 597 14.87 -12.98 4.93
N VAL A 598 13.66 -12.44 5.02
CA VAL A 598 13.02 -12.11 6.31
C VAL A 598 11.59 -12.64 6.33
N VAL A 599 11.18 -13.16 7.48
CA VAL A 599 9.77 -13.47 7.77
C VAL A 599 9.36 -12.70 9.02
N SER A 600 8.21 -12.02 8.98
CA SER A 600 7.77 -11.12 10.04
C SER A 600 6.27 -11.15 10.27
N THR A 601 5.86 -10.73 11.47
CA THR A 601 4.46 -10.46 11.83
C THR A 601 3.97 -9.08 11.39
N LYS A 602 4.87 -8.19 10.92
CA LYS A 602 4.54 -6.87 10.37
C LYS A 602 5.26 -6.64 9.06
N ARG A 603 4.86 -5.59 8.34
CA ARG A 603 5.52 -5.19 7.09
C ARG A 603 7.00 -4.92 7.35
N ILE A 604 7.86 -5.55 6.55
CA ILE A 604 9.32 -5.50 6.64
C ILE A 604 9.81 -4.25 5.91
N GLY A 605 9.26 -4.04 4.71
CA GLY A 605 9.66 -3.00 3.78
C GLY A 605 10.79 -3.43 2.84
N CYS A 606 10.89 -2.66 1.77
CA CYS A 606 12.05 -2.49 0.92
C CYS A 606 12.53 -1.04 1.15
#